data_AF-A0ABD2UVJ0-F1
#
_entry.id   AF-A0ABD2UVJ0-F1
#
_cell.length_a   1.000
_cell.length_b   1.000
_cell.length_c   1.000
_cell.angle_alpha   90.00
_cell.angle_beta   90.00
_cell.angle_gamma   90.00
#
_symmetry.space_group_name_H-M   'P 1'
#
loop_
_entity.id
_entity.type
_entity.pdbx_description
1 polymer ?
#
loop_
_entity_poly.entity_id
_entity_poly.type
_entity_poly.pdbx_seq_one_letter_code
_entity_poly.pdbx_strand_id
1 'polypeptide(L)'
;MTLLQLPHPSSSVPKDQRLYRNASALDPFSRHKASWQELAGVLVFSAIPFTAVKAIANSTFSETLRKRLEERKKVAVENSAKFKALAQMARNDSIWYGEDRPRWLGPISYDYPAYLNGELPGDYGFDICGLSKDPVALQNYFNYEILHGRWAMLAALGALIPELLNLTGLFQFVEPVWWRVGYSKLKGDTLDYLGIPGLHLAGSQGVIVIAICQALLMVGPEYARYCGIEALEPLGIYLPGDINYPGGVLFDPLNLSKDPMAFEELKVKEIKNGRLAMVAWLGFYVQAALTGKGPVQNLLEHISDPFHNNLLSILKSL
;
A
#
# COMPACT_ATOMS: atom_id res chain seq x y z
N MET A 1 -91.93 34.56 -21.32
CA MET A 1 -91.76 35.80 -22.09
C MET A 1 -90.79 35.47 -23.21
N THR A 2 -91.33 35.48 -24.43
CA THR A 2 -90.77 35.03 -25.70
C THR A 2 -89.58 35.89 -26.16
N LEU A 3 -88.64 35.29 -26.90
CA LEU A 3 -88.08 35.72 -28.20
C LEU A 3 -86.85 34.81 -28.49
N LEU A 4 -86.93 33.84 -29.42
CA LEU A 4 -86.59 33.93 -30.86
C LEU A 4 -85.12 34.38 -31.07
N GLN A 5 -84.20 33.65 -31.73
CA GLN A 5 -84.27 33.03 -33.07
C GLN A 5 -83.15 31.96 -33.30
N LEU A 6 -83.38 31.08 -34.29
CA LEU A 6 -82.68 29.86 -34.78
C LEU A 6 -81.39 30.12 -35.66
N PRO A 7 -80.73 29.14 -36.35
CA PRO A 7 -80.18 27.80 -35.98
C PRO A 7 -78.77 27.42 -36.59
N HIS A 8 -78.19 26.28 -36.13
CA HIS A 8 -77.23 25.29 -36.75
C HIS A 8 -75.84 25.69 -37.32
N PRO A 9 -74.88 24.74 -37.59
CA PRO A 9 -74.33 23.63 -36.79
C PRO A 9 -72.77 23.52 -36.86
N SER A 10 -72.21 22.45 -36.24
CA SER A 10 -70.98 21.69 -36.60
C SER A 10 -69.64 21.87 -35.83
N SER A 11 -69.34 20.81 -35.06
CA SER A 11 -68.08 20.04 -34.89
C SER A 11 -66.70 20.71 -34.85
N SER A 12 -65.93 20.47 -33.77
CA SER A 12 -64.84 19.46 -33.67
C SER A 12 -63.89 19.66 -32.45
N VAL A 13 -63.97 18.75 -31.46
CA VAL A 13 -62.92 17.86 -30.82
C VAL A 13 -61.44 18.35 -30.77
N PRO A 14 -60.56 17.96 -29.78
CA PRO A 14 -60.66 17.65 -28.32
C PRO A 14 -59.49 18.25 -27.46
N LYS A 15 -59.42 17.95 -26.13
CA LYS A 15 -58.29 17.22 -25.45
C LYS A 15 -58.32 17.27 -23.90
N ASP A 16 -57.83 16.16 -23.33
CA ASP A 16 -57.04 15.99 -22.09
C ASP A 16 -57.63 15.56 -20.72
N GLN A 17 -57.12 14.38 -20.32
CA GLN A 17 -56.45 14.01 -19.06
C GLN A 17 -57.20 13.54 -17.78
N ARG A 18 -56.73 12.32 -17.38
CA ARG A 18 -56.49 11.77 -16.03
C ARG A 18 -57.70 11.38 -15.17
N LEU A 19 -57.60 10.21 -14.56
CA LEU A 19 -57.88 10.03 -13.13
C LEU A 19 -57.32 8.70 -12.57
N TYR A 20 -56.76 8.82 -11.37
CA TYR A 20 -56.17 7.80 -10.50
C TYR A 20 -57.23 6.94 -9.78
N ARG A 21 -56.83 5.73 -9.33
CA ARG A 21 -57.19 4.97 -8.09
C ARG A 21 -56.83 3.48 -8.33
N ASN A 22 -56.30 2.64 -7.43
CA ASN A 22 -56.19 2.57 -5.98
C ASN A 22 -55.06 1.58 -5.59
N ALA A 23 -54.55 1.68 -4.37
CA ALA A 23 -53.60 0.75 -3.75
C ALA A 23 -54.31 -0.30 -2.88
N SER A 24 -53.81 -1.55 -2.84
CA SER A 24 -53.77 -2.42 -1.64
C SER A 24 -53.20 -3.82 -1.91
N ALA A 25 -52.32 -4.27 -0.99
CA ALA A 25 -51.93 -5.65 -0.63
C ALA A 25 -50.45 -6.04 -0.89
N LEU A 26 -49.73 -6.22 0.23
CA LEU A 26 -48.39 -6.78 0.38
C LEU A 26 -48.42 -8.31 0.26
N ASP A 27 -47.39 -8.92 -0.33
CA ASP A 27 -47.08 -10.34 -0.18
C ASP A 27 -45.55 -10.53 0.00
N PRO A 28 -45.08 -11.12 1.13
CA PRO A 28 -43.69 -11.46 1.37
C PRO A 28 -43.39 -12.83 0.75
N PHE A 29 -42.21 -13.02 0.13
CA PHE A 29 -41.81 -14.17 -0.70
C PHE A 29 -42.14 -14.09 -2.20
N SER A 30 -41.65 -13.04 -2.88
CA SER A 30 -41.29 -13.18 -4.30
C SER A 30 -40.02 -14.03 -4.41
N ARG A 31 -40.19 -15.34 -4.43
CA ARG A 31 -39.16 -16.30 -4.80
C ARG A 31 -38.85 -16.05 -6.28
N HIS A 32 -37.80 -15.28 -6.59
CA HIS A 32 -37.32 -15.10 -7.95
C HIS A 32 -36.97 -16.47 -8.55
N LYS A 33 -37.93 -17.08 -9.27
CA LYS A 33 -37.66 -18.19 -10.18
C LYS A 33 -37.00 -17.57 -11.41
N ALA A 34 -35.67 -17.40 -11.35
CA ALA A 34 -34.89 -17.17 -12.55
C ALA A 34 -35.26 -18.29 -13.56
N SER A 35 -35.57 -17.91 -14.80
CA SER A 35 -35.92 -18.88 -15.83
C SER A 35 -34.74 -19.81 -16.05
N TRP A 36 -34.97 -21.13 -16.15
CA TRP A 36 -33.90 -22.09 -16.47
C TRP A 36 -33.12 -21.71 -17.74
N GLN A 37 -33.74 -20.96 -18.65
CA GLN A 37 -33.11 -20.45 -19.86
C GLN A 37 -32.14 -19.29 -19.60
N GLU A 38 -32.41 -18.44 -18.62
CA GLU A 38 -31.50 -17.35 -18.22
C GLU A 38 -30.28 -17.89 -17.48
N LEU A 39 -30.49 -18.86 -16.57
CA LEU A 39 -29.39 -19.55 -15.89
C LEU A 39 -28.53 -20.36 -16.86
N ALA A 40 -29.15 -21.06 -17.81
CA ALA A 40 -28.42 -21.77 -18.87
C ALA A 40 -27.67 -20.79 -19.79
N GLY A 41 -28.26 -19.66 -20.15
CA GLY A 41 -27.60 -18.62 -20.93
C GLY A 41 -26.37 -18.05 -20.22
N VAL A 42 -26.48 -17.70 -18.94
CA VAL A 42 -25.36 -17.20 -18.14
C VAL A 42 -24.27 -18.26 -17.94
N LEU A 43 -24.64 -19.54 -17.74
CA LEU A 43 -23.68 -20.65 -17.66
C LEU A 43 -22.95 -20.88 -18.99
N VAL A 44 -23.63 -20.78 -20.12
CA VAL A 44 -23.01 -20.95 -21.45
C VAL A 44 -22.12 -19.76 -21.78
N PHE A 45 -22.57 -18.52 -21.55
CA PHE A 45 -21.77 -17.32 -21.80
C PHE A 45 -20.55 -17.21 -20.88
N SER A 46 -20.64 -17.69 -19.63
CA SER A 46 -19.49 -17.79 -18.73
C SER A 46 -18.55 -18.96 -19.08
N ALA A 47 -19.04 -20.05 -19.65
CA ALA A 47 -18.22 -21.19 -20.04
C ALA A 47 -17.41 -20.96 -21.34
N ILE A 48 -17.86 -20.07 -22.23
CA ILE A 48 -17.17 -19.78 -23.51
C ILE A 48 -15.74 -19.23 -23.30
N PRO A 49 -15.49 -18.21 -22.45
CA PRO A 49 -14.14 -17.75 -22.17
C PRO A 49 -13.24 -18.83 -21.58
N PHE A 50 -13.74 -19.63 -20.63
CA PHE A 50 -12.96 -20.69 -20.00
C PHE A 50 -12.63 -21.84 -20.98
N THR A 51 -13.58 -22.23 -21.84
CA THR A 51 -13.34 -23.26 -22.86
C THR A 51 -12.42 -22.76 -23.97
N ALA A 52 -12.52 -21.49 -24.36
CA ALA A 52 -11.59 -20.85 -25.28
C ALA A 52 -10.16 -20.78 -24.72
N VAL A 53 -9.99 -20.34 -23.47
CA VAL A 53 -8.68 -20.35 -22.79
C VAL A 53 -8.13 -21.77 -22.67
N LYS A 54 -8.97 -22.76 -22.35
CA LYS A 54 -8.56 -24.17 -22.28
C LYS A 54 -8.15 -24.73 -23.64
N ALA A 55 -8.85 -24.36 -24.71
CA ALA A 55 -8.49 -24.75 -26.08
C ALA A 55 -7.16 -24.12 -26.50
N ILE A 56 -6.94 -22.85 -26.17
CA ILE A 56 -5.66 -22.15 -26.39
C ILE A 56 -4.55 -22.81 -25.56
N ALA A 57 -4.82 -23.18 -24.31
CA ALA A 57 -3.86 -23.85 -23.42
C ALA A 57 -3.50 -25.29 -23.84
N ASN A 58 -4.26 -25.91 -24.73
CA ASN A 58 -3.98 -27.23 -25.30
C ASN A 58 -3.40 -27.15 -26.73
N SER A 59 -3.17 -25.94 -27.24
CA SER A 59 -2.62 -25.74 -28.58
C SER A 59 -1.08 -25.81 -28.60
N THR A 60 -0.49 -26.06 -29.76
CA THR A 60 0.97 -26.04 -30.00
C THR A 60 1.63 -24.69 -29.66
N PHE A 61 0.85 -23.60 -29.68
CA PHE A 61 1.28 -22.29 -29.23
C PHE A 61 1.60 -22.29 -27.72
N SER A 62 0.76 -22.93 -26.90
CA SER A 62 0.98 -23.02 -25.45
C SER A 62 2.22 -23.84 -25.09
N GLU A 63 2.49 -24.92 -25.83
CA GLU A 63 3.71 -25.72 -25.64
C GLU A 63 4.96 -24.92 -26.01
N THR A 64 4.90 -24.16 -27.10
CA THR A 64 5.98 -23.24 -27.51
C THR A 64 6.19 -22.14 -26.46
N LEU A 65 5.11 -21.58 -25.92
CA LEU A 65 5.15 -20.59 -24.85
C LEU A 65 5.76 -21.17 -23.57
N ARG A 66 5.35 -22.38 -23.16
CA ARG A 66 5.90 -23.10 -22.01
C ARG A 66 7.40 -23.35 -22.17
N LYS A 67 7.85 -23.83 -23.33
CA LYS A 67 9.28 -24.01 -23.62
C LYS A 67 10.06 -22.69 -23.49
N ARG A 68 9.56 -21.60 -24.07
CA ARG A 68 10.17 -20.27 -23.93
C ARG A 68 10.20 -19.77 -22.48
N LEU A 69 9.15 -20.04 -21.70
CA LEU A 69 9.09 -19.70 -20.29
C LEU A 69 10.10 -20.51 -19.47
N GLU A 70 10.23 -21.82 -19.74
CA GLU A 70 11.23 -22.69 -19.10
C GLU A 70 12.66 -22.27 -19.46
N GLU A 71 12.93 -21.93 -20.72
CA GLU A 71 14.23 -21.39 -21.15
C GLU A 71 14.55 -20.08 -20.44
N ARG A 72 13.60 -19.14 -20.40
CA ARG A 72 13.76 -17.88 -19.65
C ARG A 72 13.97 -18.10 -18.16
N LYS A 73 13.25 -19.06 -17.57
CA LYS A 73 13.40 -19.46 -16.17
C LYS A 73 14.82 -19.96 -15.91
N LYS A 74 15.36 -20.86 -16.74
CA LYS A 74 16.74 -21.35 -16.60
C LYS A 74 17.77 -20.23 -16.64
N VAL A 75 17.70 -19.36 -17.65
CA VAL A 75 18.61 -18.21 -17.79
C VAL A 75 18.53 -17.30 -16.57
N ALA A 76 17.34 -17.06 -16.05
CA ALA A 76 17.15 -16.17 -14.93
C ALA A 76 17.56 -16.79 -13.58
N VAL A 77 17.39 -18.11 -13.40
CA VAL A 77 17.98 -18.85 -12.26
C VAL A 77 19.50 -18.76 -12.29
N GLU A 78 20.12 -18.98 -13.46
CA GLU A 78 21.59 -18.88 -13.60
C GLU A 78 22.10 -17.47 -13.31
N ASN A 79 21.41 -16.44 -13.80
CA ASN A 79 21.75 -15.05 -13.52
C ASN A 79 21.57 -14.71 -12.03
N SER A 80 20.51 -15.20 -11.39
CA SER A 80 20.29 -15.05 -9.94
C SER A 80 21.41 -15.71 -9.14
N ALA A 81 21.83 -16.94 -9.51
CA ALA A 81 22.92 -17.64 -8.84
C ALA A 81 24.26 -16.89 -8.97
N LYS A 82 24.58 -16.39 -10.18
CA LYS A 82 25.76 -15.54 -10.41
C LYS A 82 25.70 -14.27 -9.55
N PHE A 83 24.53 -13.61 -9.51
CA PHE A 83 24.33 -12.42 -8.73
C PHE A 83 24.51 -12.68 -7.22
N LYS A 84 23.96 -13.78 -6.70
CA LYS A 84 24.11 -14.20 -5.30
C LYS A 84 25.58 -14.47 -4.95
N ALA A 85 26.34 -15.11 -5.84
CA ALA A 85 27.76 -15.35 -5.63
C ALA A 85 28.54 -14.02 -5.56
N LEU A 86 28.26 -13.08 -6.46
CA LEU A 86 28.90 -11.76 -6.43
C LEU A 86 28.48 -10.94 -5.22
N ALA A 87 27.22 -11.02 -4.79
CA ALA A 87 26.74 -10.38 -3.57
C ALA A 87 27.45 -10.93 -2.33
N GLN A 88 27.73 -12.23 -2.28
CA GLN A 88 28.50 -12.81 -1.17
C GLN A 88 29.95 -12.31 -1.16
N MET A 89 30.59 -12.17 -2.33
CA MET A 89 31.92 -11.56 -2.42
C MET A 89 31.88 -10.11 -1.93
N ALA A 90 30.89 -9.33 -2.37
CA ALA A 90 30.69 -7.96 -1.94
C ALA A 90 30.49 -7.81 -0.42
N ARG A 91 29.77 -8.75 0.21
CA ARG A 91 29.60 -8.77 1.67
C ARG A 91 30.94 -8.95 2.37
N ASN A 92 31.73 -9.92 1.93
CA ASN A 92 33.04 -10.21 2.54
C ASN A 92 34.00 -9.01 2.45
N ASP A 93 33.92 -8.22 1.37
CA ASP A 93 34.77 -7.04 1.17
C ASP A 93 34.27 -5.79 1.93
N SER A 94 33.05 -5.82 2.44
CA SER A 94 32.38 -4.64 3.02
C SER A 94 32.51 -4.55 4.53
N ILE A 95 32.63 -3.32 5.04
CA ILE A 95 32.76 -3.02 6.48
C ILE A 95 31.49 -3.36 7.28
N TRP A 96 30.34 -3.48 6.62
CA TRP A 96 29.05 -3.67 7.29
C TRP A 96 28.71 -5.13 7.61
N TYR A 97 29.49 -6.08 7.11
CA TYR A 97 29.22 -7.51 7.20
C TYR A 97 30.42 -8.24 7.84
N GLY A 98 30.19 -9.49 8.26
CA GLY A 98 31.21 -10.31 8.90
C GLY A 98 31.46 -9.99 10.38
N GLU A 99 32.58 -10.46 10.92
CA GLU A 99 32.91 -10.32 12.34
C GLU A 99 33.37 -8.90 12.71
N ASP A 100 34.11 -8.26 11.81
CA ASP A 100 34.69 -6.90 11.95
C ASP A 100 33.66 -5.77 11.78
N ARG A 101 32.38 -6.12 11.59
CA ARG A 101 31.31 -5.15 11.42
C ARG A 101 31.13 -4.25 12.65
N PRO A 102 30.63 -3.01 12.47
CA PRO A 102 30.33 -2.13 13.60
C PRO A 102 29.25 -2.75 14.48
N ARG A 103 29.50 -2.74 15.79
CA ARG A 103 28.56 -3.24 16.80
C ARG A 103 27.82 -2.10 17.49
N TRP A 104 26.67 -2.39 18.10
CA TRP A 104 25.80 -1.35 18.68
C TRP A 104 26.42 -0.61 19.88
N LEU A 105 27.36 -1.24 20.59
CA LEU A 105 28.12 -0.64 21.70
C LEU A 105 29.49 -0.08 21.27
N GLY A 106 29.83 -0.13 19.99
CA GLY A 106 31.11 0.34 19.46
C GLY A 106 32.31 -0.36 20.12
N PRO A 107 33.23 0.38 20.78
CA PRO A 107 34.46 -0.18 21.34
C PRO A 107 34.28 -0.89 22.70
N ILE A 108 33.08 -0.85 23.30
CA ILE A 108 32.84 -1.46 24.61
C ILE A 108 32.74 -2.98 24.45
N SER A 109 33.52 -3.72 25.25
CA SER A 109 33.48 -5.18 25.27
C SER A 109 32.10 -5.68 25.71
N TYR A 110 31.45 -6.46 24.85
CA TYR A 110 30.15 -7.06 25.09
C TYR A 110 30.14 -8.49 24.52
N ASP A 111 29.44 -9.40 25.19
CA ASP A 111 29.28 -10.77 24.72
C ASP A 111 28.18 -10.82 23.66
N TYR A 112 28.59 -10.76 22.39
CA TYR A 112 27.66 -10.74 21.27
C TYR A 112 27.09 -12.14 21.00
N PRO A 113 25.78 -12.26 20.70
CA PRO A 113 25.19 -13.56 20.42
C PRO A 113 25.81 -14.23 19.17
N ALA A 114 26.21 -15.49 19.30
CA ALA A 114 26.88 -16.26 18.25
C ALA A 114 26.01 -16.61 17.02
N TYR A 115 24.70 -16.36 17.06
CA TYR A 115 23.81 -16.52 15.91
C TYR A 115 23.73 -15.26 15.03
N LEU A 116 24.25 -14.12 15.51
CA LEU A 116 24.33 -12.87 14.75
C LEU A 116 25.72 -12.76 14.13
N ASN A 117 25.87 -13.34 12.94
CA ASN A 117 27.15 -13.49 12.25
C ASN A 117 27.52 -12.33 11.33
N GLY A 118 26.64 -11.34 11.14
CA GLY A 118 26.88 -10.25 10.21
C GLY A 118 26.58 -10.60 8.76
N GLU A 119 25.74 -11.61 8.51
CA GLU A 119 25.30 -11.98 7.15
C GLU A 119 24.15 -11.08 6.65
N LEU A 120 23.34 -10.56 7.57
CA LEU A 120 22.20 -9.70 7.28
C LEU A 120 22.61 -8.22 7.27
N PRO A 121 22.05 -7.40 6.37
CA PRO A 121 22.32 -5.97 6.35
C PRO A 121 21.85 -5.30 7.64
N GLY A 122 22.70 -4.47 8.23
CA GLY A 122 22.39 -3.75 9.47
C GLY A 122 22.47 -4.61 10.74
N ASP A 123 23.11 -5.77 10.69
CA ASP A 123 23.38 -6.55 11.90
C ASP A 123 24.45 -5.84 12.75
N TYR A 124 24.06 -5.29 13.90
CA TYR A 124 24.98 -4.71 14.89
C TYR A 124 25.13 -5.57 16.15
N GLY A 125 24.64 -6.81 16.14
CA GLY A 125 24.65 -7.70 17.30
C GLY A 125 23.69 -7.28 18.41
N PHE A 126 22.61 -6.55 18.09
CA PHE A 126 21.64 -6.07 19.06
C PHE A 126 20.48 -7.07 19.22
N ASP A 127 20.58 -7.95 20.22
CA ASP A 127 19.48 -8.81 20.66
C ASP A 127 19.61 -9.09 22.17
N ILE A 128 19.23 -8.11 22.99
CA ILE A 128 19.32 -8.23 24.47
C ILE A 128 18.30 -9.25 25.00
N CYS A 129 17.14 -9.35 24.36
CA CYS A 129 16.04 -10.22 24.78
C CYS A 129 16.20 -11.68 24.29
N GLY A 130 17.14 -11.94 23.37
CA GLY A 130 17.39 -13.27 22.83
C GLY A 130 16.21 -13.84 22.03
N LEU A 131 15.48 -12.99 21.31
CA LEU A 131 14.27 -13.38 20.58
C LEU A 131 14.60 -14.17 19.31
N SER A 132 15.79 -13.95 18.73
CA SER A 132 16.12 -14.43 17.38
C SER A 132 17.08 -15.63 17.38
N LYS A 133 17.03 -16.50 18.39
CA LYS A 133 17.93 -17.67 18.52
C LYS A 133 17.72 -18.71 17.42
N ASP A 134 16.48 -18.89 16.97
CA ASP A 134 16.15 -19.81 15.88
C ASP A 134 16.40 -19.11 14.53
N PRO A 135 17.19 -19.69 13.60
CA PRO A 135 17.42 -19.10 12.28
C PRO A 135 16.14 -18.81 11.50
N VAL A 136 15.09 -19.63 11.66
CA VAL A 136 13.81 -19.41 10.97
C VAL A 136 13.10 -18.18 11.55
N ALA A 137 13.08 -18.05 12.87
CA ALA A 137 12.53 -16.88 13.55
C ALA A 137 13.30 -15.60 13.18
N LEU A 138 14.63 -15.66 13.13
CA LEU A 138 15.49 -14.54 12.72
C LEU A 138 15.13 -14.04 11.31
N GLN A 139 14.95 -14.95 10.34
CA GLN A 139 14.55 -14.57 8.98
C GLN A 139 13.16 -13.92 8.95
N ASN A 140 12.20 -14.46 9.72
CA ASN A 140 10.86 -13.88 9.81
C ASN A 140 10.88 -12.47 10.44
N TYR A 141 11.64 -12.28 11.52
CA TYR A 141 11.79 -10.97 12.16
C TYR A 141 12.47 -9.97 11.24
N PHE A 142 13.48 -10.39 10.47
CA PHE A 142 14.11 -9.54 9.47
C PHE A 142 13.13 -9.11 8.36
N ASN A 143 12.29 -10.03 7.89
CA ASN A 143 11.24 -9.72 6.91
C ASN A 143 10.24 -8.69 7.48
N TYR A 144 9.82 -8.86 8.73
CA TYR A 144 8.95 -7.89 9.40
C TYR A 144 9.63 -6.55 9.58
N GLU A 145 10.91 -6.53 9.94
CA GLU A 145 11.68 -5.31 10.15
C GLU A 145 11.77 -4.47 8.87
N ILE A 146 12.09 -5.10 7.73
CA ILE A 146 12.13 -4.40 6.44
C ILE A 146 10.76 -3.82 6.09
N LEU A 147 9.68 -4.58 6.27
CA LEU A 147 8.33 -4.11 5.95
C LEU A 147 7.92 -2.94 6.84
N HIS A 148 8.09 -3.04 8.15
CA HIS A 148 7.80 -1.94 9.06
C HIS A 148 8.69 -0.73 8.76
N GLY A 149 9.96 -0.93 8.41
CA GLY A 149 10.86 0.13 7.98
C GLY A 149 10.37 0.86 6.73
N ARG A 150 9.97 0.13 5.69
CA ARG A 150 9.43 0.70 4.43
C ARG A 150 8.14 1.48 4.68
N TRP A 151 7.20 0.91 5.44
CA TRP A 151 5.96 1.59 5.80
C TRP A 151 6.20 2.83 6.66
N ALA A 152 7.12 2.75 7.63
CA ALA A 152 7.46 3.88 8.48
C ALA A 152 8.14 5.01 7.69
N MET A 153 8.99 4.72 6.71
CA MET A 153 9.57 5.74 5.83
C MET A 153 8.48 6.50 5.06
N LEU A 154 7.50 5.79 4.49
CA LEU A 154 6.36 6.41 3.80
C LEU A 154 5.45 7.18 4.75
N ALA A 155 5.20 6.64 5.95
CA ALA A 155 4.36 7.27 6.96
C ALA A 155 4.99 8.57 7.50
N ALA A 156 6.29 8.53 7.83
CA ALA A 156 7.01 9.71 8.30
C ALA A 156 7.03 10.82 7.24
N LEU A 157 7.29 10.48 5.98
CA LEU A 157 7.22 11.41 4.86
C LEU A 157 5.79 11.99 4.71
N GLY A 158 4.78 11.13 4.74
CA GLY A 158 3.37 11.49 4.59
C GLY A 158 2.82 12.35 5.74
N ALA A 159 3.41 12.27 6.94
CA ALA A 159 3.05 13.15 8.04
C ALA A 159 3.77 14.50 8.00
N LEU A 160 5.03 14.54 7.58
CA LEU A 160 5.83 15.76 7.57
C LEU A 160 5.52 16.67 6.37
N ILE A 161 5.37 16.10 5.17
CA ILE A 161 5.21 16.90 3.94
C ILE A 161 3.97 17.79 3.97
N PRO A 162 2.75 17.31 4.30
CA PRO A 162 1.56 18.16 4.31
C PRO A 162 1.67 19.32 5.30
N GLU A 163 2.21 19.08 6.50
CA GLU A 163 2.47 20.14 7.49
C GLU A 163 3.48 21.16 6.96
N LEU A 164 4.57 20.70 6.34
CA LEU A 164 5.59 21.57 5.77
C LEU A 164 5.04 22.42 4.61
N LEU A 165 4.28 21.81 3.70
CA LEU A 165 3.66 22.51 2.57
C LEU A 165 2.64 23.55 3.06
N ASN A 166 1.85 23.24 4.08
CA ASN A 166 0.92 24.18 4.68
C ASN A 166 1.62 25.42 5.26
N LEU A 167 2.81 25.24 5.86
CA LEU A 167 3.61 26.34 6.39
C LEU A 167 4.18 27.26 5.31
N THR A 168 4.43 26.76 4.09
CA THR A 168 4.90 27.60 2.98
C THR A 168 3.82 28.54 2.43
N GLY A 169 2.54 28.30 2.76
CA GLY A 169 1.41 29.08 2.29
C GLY A 169 1.07 28.90 0.80
N LEU A 170 1.83 28.09 0.06
CA LEU A 170 1.59 27.78 -1.36
C LEU A 170 0.42 26.81 -1.57
N PHE A 171 0.14 25.97 -0.57
CA PHE A 171 -0.91 24.97 -0.58
C PHE A 171 -1.77 25.14 0.67
N GLN A 172 -3.07 25.33 0.51
CA GLN A 172 -4.01 25.45 1.61
C GLN A 172 -4.66 24.10 1.87
N PHE A 173 -4.27 23.46 2.98
CA PHE A 173 -4.89 22.22 3.42
C PHE A 173 -6.01 22.51 4.41
N VAL A 174 -7.11 21.75 4.33
CA VAL A 174 -8.20 21.84 5.31
C VAL A 174 -7.71 21.40 6.70
N GLU A 175 -6.93 20.32 6.75
CA GLU A 175 -6.28 19.84 7.96
C GLU A 175 -4.93 19.22 7.59
N PRO A 176 -3.80 19.85 7.95
CA PRO A 176 -2.47 19.34 7.62
C PRO A 176 -1.94 18.31 8.63
N VAL A 177 -2.50 18.26 9.85
CA VAL A 177 -1.99 17.42 10.93
C VAL A 177 -2.41 15.97 10.73
N TRP A 178 -1.42 15.08 10.54
CA TRP A 178 -1.60 13.70 10.09
C TRP A 178 -2.66 12.89 10.88
N TRP A 179 -2.77 13.08 12.19
CA TRP A 179 -3.71 12.35 13.04
C TRP A 179 -5.13 12.95 13.06
N ARG A 180 -5.29 14.22 12.66
CA ARG A 180 -6.60 14.91 12.60
C ARG A 180 -7.31 14.70 11.25
N VAL A 181 -6.56 14.41 10.18
CA VAL A 181 -7.07 14.25 8.81
C VAL A 181 -8.28 13.31 8.74
N GLY A 182 -8.19 12.14 9.39
CA GLY A 182 -9.28 11.15 9.40
C GLY A 182 -10.56 11.67 10.08
N TYR A 183 -10.41 12.47 11.13
CA TYR A 183 -11.53 13.07 11.84
C TYR A 183 -12.21 14.18 11.03
N SER A 184 -11.44 15.03 10.37
CA SER A 184 -11.98 16.07 9.47
C SER A 184 -12.81 15.44 8.34
N LYS A 185 -12.34 14.33 7.79
CA LYS A 185 -13.10 13.60 6.77
C LYS A 185 -14.41 13.01 7.30
N LEU A 186 -14.45 12.55 8.55
CA LEU A 186 -15.68 12.06 9.19
C LEU A 186 -16.69 13.18 9.45
N LYS A 187 -16.25 14.42 9.62
CA LYS A 187 -17.13 15.60 9.76
C LYS A 187 -17.80 16.02 8.45
N GLY A 188 -17.38 15.44 7.33
CA GLY A 188 -17.92 15.76 6.00
C GLY A 188 -17.06 16.70 5.18
N ASP A 189 -15.86 17.05 5.66
CA ASP A 189 -14.94 17.87 4.87
C ASP A 189 -14.44 17.09 3.65
N THR A 190 -14.37 17.77 2.50
CA THR A 190 -13.78 17.21 1.29
C THR A 190 -12.26 17.27 1.39
N LEU A 191 -11.61 16.11 1.25
CA LEU A 191 -10.15 16.03 1.25
C LEU A 191 -9.63 16.38 -0.14
N ASP A 192 -9.05 17.56 -0.29
CA ASP A 192 -8.40 17.95 -1.53
C ASP A 192 -6.96 17.45 -1.54
N TYR A 193 -6.56 16.78 -2.63
CA TYR A 193 -5.18 16.36 -2.80
C TYR A 193 -4.30 17.58 -3.09
N LEU A 194 -3.25 17.76 -2.29
CA LEU A 194 -2.35 18.93 -2.34
C LEU A 194 -3.05 20.29 -2.14
N GLY A 195 -4.28 20.33 -1.62
CA GLY A 195 -5.02 21.59 -1.44
C GLY A 195 -5.41 22.28 -2.76
N ILE A 196 -5.38 21.56 -3.89
CA ILE A 196 -5.83 22.06 -5.19
C ILE A 196 -7.34 21.82 -5.31
N PRO A 197 -8.17 22.88 -5.38
CA PRO A 197 -9.62 22.73 -5.50
C PRO A 197 -9.97 21.92 -6.75
N GLY A 198 -10.68 20.80 -6.58
CA GLY A 198 -11.14 19.93 -7.67
C GLY A 198 -10.30 18.67 -7.92
N LEU A 199 -9.12 18.54 -7.32
CA LEU A 199 -8.33 17.30 -7.39
C LEU A 199 -8.76 16.33 -6.27
N HIS A 200 -9.98 15.79 -6.41
CA HIS A 200 -10.57 14.86 -5.44
C HIS A 200 -10.16 13.41 -5.74
N LEU A 201 -8.88 13.08 -5.54
CA LEU A 201 -8.46 11.68 -5.52
C LEU A 201 -9.05 11.02 -4.26
N ALA A 202 -10.18 10.32 -4.42
CA ALA A 202 -10.97 9.71 -3.34
C ALA A 202 -11.60 10.67 -2.31
N GLY A 203 -11.39 11.99 -2.44
CA GLY A 203 -11.76 13.02 -1.46
C GLY A 203 -13.23 13.40 -1.36
N SER A 204 -14.03 13.14 -2.40
CA SER A 204 -15.48 13.42 -2.42
C SER A 204 -16.34 12.23 -2.00
N GLN A 205 -15.77 11.02 -1.99
CA GLN A 205 -16.47 9.80 -1.63
C GLN A 205 -16.45 9.59 -0.10
N GLY A 206 -17.43 8.87 0.44
CA GLY A 206 -17.51 8.60 1.88
C GLY A 206 -16.37 7.69 2.37
N VAL A 207 -16.01 7.79 3.65
CA VAL A 207 -14.91 7.02 4.27
C VAL A 207 -14.99 5.51 4.00
N ILE A 208 -16.21 4.97 3.94
CA ILE A 208 -16.47 3.56 3.65
C ILE A 208 -15.98 3.16 2.26
N VAL A 209 -16.19 4.00 1.25
CA VAL A 209 -15.74 3.73 -0.13
C VAL A 209 -14.22 3.70 -0.19
N ILE A 210 -13.56 4.66 0.47
CA ILE A 210 -12.10 4.72 0.58
C ILE A 210 -11.56 3.44 1.24
N ALA A 211 -12.17 3.00 2.34
CA ALA A 211 -11.76 1.80 3.05
C ALA A 211 -11.91 0.53 2.18
N ILE A 212 -13.02 0.39 1.43
CA ILE A 212 -13.23 -0.74 0.52
C ILE A 212 -12.21 -0.71 -0.62
N CYS A 213 -12.00 0.45 -1.25
CA CYS A 213 -11.00 0.61 -2.30
C CYS A 213 -9.60 0.25 -1.78
N GLN A 214 -9.23 0.73 -0.60
CA GLN A 214 -7.95 0.40 0.04
C GLN A 214 -7.84 -1.11 0.29
N ALA A 215 -8.86 -1.75 0.85
CA ALA A 215 -8.83 -3.19 1.09
C ALA A 215 -8.67 -3.97 -0.22
N LEU A 216 -9.45 -3.67 -1.25
CA LEU A 216 -9.38 -4.34 -2.55
C LEU A 216 -8.01 -4.15 -3.23
N LEU A 217 -7.47 -2.94 -3.18
CA LEU A 217 -6.18 -2.62 -3.80
C LEU A 217 -5.00 -3.21 -3.04
N MET A 218 -5.08 -3.35 -1.70
CA MET A 218 -3.99 -3.90 -0.88
C MET A 218 -4.00 -5.43 -0.81
N VAL A 219 -5.15 -6.08 -0.97
CA VAL A 219 -5.26 -7.55 -0.92
C VAL A 219 -4.40 -8.21 -2.00
N GLY A 220 -4.42 -7.70 -3.23
CA GLY A 220 -3.66 -8.28 -4.34
C GLY A 220 -2.14 -8.29 -4.10
N PRO A 221 -1.51 -7.12 -3.87
CA PRO A 221 -0.08 -7.02 -3.60
C PRO A 221 0.36 -7.77 -2.34
N GLU A 222 -0.42 -7.72 -1.24
CA GLU A 222 -0.08 -8.45 -0.02
C GLU A 222 -0.16 -9.97 -0.21
N TYR A 223 -1.15 -10.45 -0.96
CA TYR A 223 -1.26 -11.87 -1.32
C TYR A 223 -0.09 -12.30 -2.21
N ALA A 224 0.26 -11.51 -3.23
CA ALA A 224 1.41 -11.78 -4.08
C ALA A 224 2.72 -11.83 -3.28
N ARG A 225 2.88 -10.94 -2.29
CA ARG A 225 4.02 -10.94 -1.37
C ARG A 225 4.04 -12.17 -0.46
N TYR A 226 2.89 -12.60 0.05
CA TYR A 226 2.76 -13.78 0.90
C TYR A 226 3.11 -15.09 0.15
N CYS A 227 2.60 -15.23 -1.08
CA CYS A 227 2.89 -16.40 -1.91
C CYS A 227 4.31 -16.38 -2.52
N GLY A 228 5.03 -15.25 -2.42
CA GLY A 228 6.41 -15.12 -2.87
C GLY A 228 6.57 -15.00 -4.39
N ILE A 229 7.82 -14.99 -4.84
CA ILE A 229 8.22 -14.80 -6.25
C ILE A 229 7.60 -15.89 -7.16
N GLU A 230 7.34 -17.07 -6.62
CA GLU A 230 6.71 -18.19 -7.34
C GLU A 230 5.29 -17.87 -7.80
N ALA A 231 4.58 -16.97 -7.13
CA ALA A 231 3.23 -16.53 -7.52
C ALA A 231 3.21 -15.73 -8.84
N LEU A 232 4.35 -15.18 -9.24
CA LEU A 232 4.50 -14.39 -10.46
C LEU A 232 5.00 -15.23 -11.65
N GLU A 233 5.46 -16.47 -11.40
CA GLU A 233 5.86 -17.41 -12.46
C GLU A 233 4.71 -17.73 -13.45
N PRO A 234 3.44 -17.95 -13.02
CA PRO A 234 2.32 -18.17 -13.93
C PRO A 234 2.00 -16.95 -14.81
N LEU A 235 2.40 -15.75 -14.39
CA LEU A 235 2.25 -14.50 -15.14
C LEU A 235 3.43 -14.26 -16.09
N GLY A 236 4.43 -15.15 -16.13
CA GLY A 236 5.62 -15.05 -16.98
C GLY A 236 6.61 -13.98 -16.52
N ILE A 237 6.49 -13.50 -15.27
CA ILE A 237 7.39 -12.51 -14.67
C ILE A 237 8.35 -13.28 -13.76
N TYR A 238 9.60 -13.41 -14.19
CA TYR A 238 10.65 -14.03 -13.38
C TYR A 238 11.50 -12.94 -12.72
N LEU A 239 11.46 -12.90 -11.40
CA LEU A 239 12.19 -11.93 -10.59
C LEU A 239 13.51 -12.58 -10.11
N PRO A 240 14.68 -11.98 -10.41
CA PRO A 240 15.97 -12.59 -10.13
C PRO A 240 16.39 -12.50 -8.65
N GLY A 241 15.63 -11.76 -7.84
CA GLY A 241 16.00 -11.45 -6.46
C GLY A 241 15.37 -12.37 -5.41
N ASP A 242 15.36 -11.91 -4.16
CA ASP A 242 14.82 -12.64 -3.01
C ASP A 242 13.48 -12.03 -2.56
N ILE A 243 12.79 -12.67 -1.60
CA ILE A 243 11.47 -12.24 -1.11
C ILE A 243 11.43 -10.75 -0.71
N ASN A 244 12.49 -10.25 -0.05
CA ASN A 244 12.57 -8.85 0.37
C ASN A 244 13.05 -7.89 -0.73
N TYR A 245 13.74 -8.44 -1.73
CA TYR A 245 14.42 -7.72 -2.81
C TYR A 245 14.08 -8.39 -4.14
N PRO A 246 12.84 -8.28 -4.64
CA PRO A 246 12.41 -8.98 -5.85
C PRO A 246 13.24 -8.58 -7.08
N GLY A 247 13.73 -7.34 -7.12
CA GLY A 247 14.55 -6.82 -8.22
C GLY A 247 13.80 -6.77 -9.55
N GLY A 248 14.54 -6.74 -10.64
CA GLY A 248 13.98 -6.67 -12.00
C GLY A 248 13.47 -5.27 -12.37
N VAL A 249 13.10 -5.11 -13.65
CA VAL A 249 12.75 -3.80 -14.25
C VAL A 249 11.52 -3.15 -13.59
N LEU A 250 10.60 -3.95 -13.04
CA LEU A 250 9.39 -3.43 -12.39
C LEU A 250 9.67 -2.76 -11.05
N PHE A 251 10.61 -3.29 -10.25
CA PHE A 251 10.92 -2.79 -8.92
C PHE A 251 12.23 -1.99 -8.84
N ASP A 252 13.06 -2.04 -9.90
CA ASP A 252 14.26 -1.23 -10.06
C ASP A 252 14.32 -0.63 -11.49
N PRO A 253 13.50 0.40 -11.78
CA PRO A 253 13.50 1.04 -13.09
C PRO A 253 14.80 1.82 -13.38
N LEU A 254 15.49 2.26 -12.32
CA LEU A 254 16.76 3.00 -12.42
C LEU A 254 17.99 2.09 -12.49
N ASN A 255 17.79 0.78 -12.32
CA ASN A 255 18.83 -0.25 -12.46
C ASN A 255 20.02 -0.05 -11.51
N LEU A 256 19.72 0.38 -10.27
CA LEU A 256 20.69 0.63 -9.21
C LEU A 256 21.27 -0.68 -8.63
N SER A 257 20.61 -1.82 -8.89
CA SER A 257 21.03 -3.15 -8.43
C SER A 257 22.08 -3.83 -9.31
N LYS A 258 22.59 -3.18 -10.35
CA LYS A 258 23.58 -3.76 -11.28
C LYS A 258 24.89 -4.18 -10.62
N ASP A 259 25.42 -3.31 -9.77
CA ASP A 259 26.68 -3.53 -9.07
C ASP A 259 26.40 -4.19 -7.72
N PRO A 260 26.82 -5.45 -7.50
CA PRO A 260 26.59 -6.16 -6.25
C PRO A 260 27.16 -5.45 -5.02
N MET A 261 28.30 -4.76 -5.16
CA MET A 261 28.91 -4.00 -4.05
C MET A 261 28.04 -2.81 -3.65
N ALA A 262 27.70 -1.95 -4.61
CA ALA A 262 26.81 -0.83 -4.35
C ALA A 262 25.43 -1.30 -3.85
N PHE A 263 24.93 -2.43 -4.36
CA PHE A 263 23.63 -2.96 -3.96
C PHE A 263 23.58 -3.42 -2.51
N GLU A 264 24.59 -4.15 -2.02
CA GLU A 264 24.65 -4.54 -0.59
C GLU A 264 24.78 -3.31 0.31
N GLU A 265 25.54 -2.28 -0.09
CA GLU A 265 25.59 -1.01 0.66
C GLU A 265 24.23 -0.29 0.67
N LEU A 266 23.48 -0.33 -0.45
CA LEU A 266 22.13 0.24 -0.53
C LEU A 266 21.15 -0.48 0.39
N LYS A 267 21.25 -1.80 0.55
CA LYS A 267 20.44 -2.55 1.54
C LYS A 267 20.72 -2.09 2.96
N VAL A 268 21.99 -1.87 3.31
CA VAL A 268 22.38 -1.31 4.61
C VAL A 268 21.84 0.11 4.80
N LYS A 269 21.87 0.95 3.76
CA LYS A 269 21.26 2.30 3.80
C LYS A 269 19.76 2.23 3.98
N GLU A 270 19.07 1.31 3.28
CA GLU A 270 17.63 1.13 3.40
C GLU A 270 17.23 0.75 4.83
N ILE A 271 17.85 -0.28 5.42
CA ILE A 271 17.48 -0.74 6.76
C ILE A 271 17.77 0.33 7.83
N LYS A 272 18.87 1.09 7.68
CA LYS A 272 19.20 2.18 8.61
C LYS A 272 18.20 3.33 8.53
N ASN A 273 17.80 3.74 7.33
CA ASN A 273 16.74 4.74 7.15
C ASN A 273 15.38 4.22 7.64
N GLY A 274 15.08 2.94 7.40
CA GLY A 274 13.88 2.28 7.91
C GLY A 274 13.80 2.27 9.43
N ARG A 275 14.88 1.87 10.12
CA ARG A 275 14.96 1.91 11.59
C ARG A 275 14.81 3.32 12.15
N LEU A 276 15.49 4.29 11.55
CA LEU A 276 15.34 5.70 11.91
C LEU A 276 13.88 6.16 11.77
N ALA A 277 13.23 5.80 10.67
CA ALA A 277 11.84 6.15 10.42
C ALA A 277 10.87 5.46 11.40
N MET A 278 11.10 4.20 11.77
CA MET A 278 10.29 3.50 12.78
C MET A 278 10.37 4.21 14.15
N VAL A 279 11.59 4.61 14.56
CA VAL A 279 11.78 5.37 15.81
C VAL A 279 11.14 6.75 15.71
N ALA A 280 11.30 7.45 14.58
CA ALA A 280 10.68 8.75 14.34
C ALA A 280 9.14 8.66 14.40
N TRP A 281 8.56 7.61 13.82
CA TRP A 281 7.11 7.38 13.83
C TRP A 281 6.57 7.14 15.24
N LEU A 282 7.28 6.34 16.05
CA LEU A 282 6.98 6.20 17.48
C LEU A 282 7.06 7.55 18.21
N GLY A 283 8.08 8.36 17.90
CA GLY A 283 8.22 9.73 18.40
C GLY A 283 7.02 10.61 18.03
N PHE A 284 6.55 10.56 16.78
CA PHE A 284 5.39 11.33 16.33
C PHE A 284 4.11 10.93 17.06
N TYR A 285 3.90 9.64 17.32
CA TYR A 285 2.76 9.18 18.14
C TYR A 285 2.80 9.76 19.55
N VAL A 286 3.93 9.61 20.24
CA VAL A 286 4.07 10.07 21.63
C VAL A 286 3.96 11.59 21.72
N GLN A 287 4.62 12.32 20.81
CA GLN A 287 4.55 13.78 20.76
C GLN A 287 3.14 14.28 20.46
N ALA A 288 2.45 13.69 19.48
CA ALA A 288 1.07 14.06 19.16
C ALA A 288 0.13 13.79 20.35
N ALA A 289 0.31 12.70 21.09
CA ALA A 289 -0.49 12.38 22.26
C ALA A 289 -0.28 13.37 23.42
N LEU A 290 0.95 13.87 23.62
CA LEU A 290 1.27 14.80 24.70
C LEU A 290 0.97 16.26 24.36
N THR A 291 1.29 16.72 23.14
CA THR A 291 1.15 18.14 22.77
C THR A 291 -0.13 18.45 22.01
N GLY A 292 -0.77 17.46 21.40
CA GLY A 292 -1.92 17.68 20.51
C GLY A 292 -1.57 18.48 19.25
N LYS A 293 -0.29 18.57 18.88
CA LYS A 293 0.21 19.29 17.70
C LYS A 293 0.92 18.34 16.74
N GLY A 294 1.14 18.82 15.51
CA GLY A 294 1.91 18.11 14.50
C GLY A 294 3.41 18.06 14.81
N PRO A 295 4.16 17.06 14.30
CA PRO A 295 5.60 16.97 14.50
C PRO A 295 6.37 18.18 13.97
N VAL A 296 5.96 18.79 12.84
CA VAL A 296 6.65 19.97 12.30
C VAL A 296 6.42 21.19 13.20
N GLN A 297 5.19 21.35 13.70
CA GLN A 297 4.88 22.42 14.63
C GLN A 297 5.65 22.28 15.95
N ASN A 298 5.70 21.07 16.52
CA ASN A 298 6.50 20.81 17.72
C ASN A 298 7.98 21.16 17.51
N LEU A 299 8.53 20.83 16.34
CA LEU A 299 9.90 21.16 15.99
C LEU A 299 10.13 22.68 15.90
N LEU A 300 9.23 23.41 15.25
CA LEU A 300 9.35 24.87 15.13
C LEU A 300 9.27 25.57 16.48
N GLU A 301 8.34 25.16 17.34
CA GLU A 301 8.20 25.70 18.69
C GLU A 301 9.44 25.40 19.55
N HIS A 302 10.00 24.18 19.43
CA HIS A 302 11.24 23.82 20.11
C HIS A 302 12.43 24.64 19.60
N ILE A 303 12.55 24.87 18.29
CA ILE A 303 13.62 25.69 17.71
C ILE A 303 13.48 27.16 18.16
N SER A 304 12.25 27.67 18.30
CA SER A 304 12.03 29.05 18.74
C SER A 304 12.39 29.29 20.21
N ASP A 305 12.16 28.30 21.08
CA ASP A 305 12.53 28.37 22.50
C ASP A 305 12.84 26.97 23.07
N PRO A 306 14.08 26.50 22.93
CA PRO A 306 14.45 25.13 23.32
C PRO A 306 14.33 24.86 24.83
N PHE A 307 14.47 25.91 25.66
CA PHE A 307 14.48 25.76 27.11
C PHE A 307 13.07 25.68 27.70
N HIS A 308 12.10 26.38 27.09
CA HIS A 308 10.72 26.37 27.57
C HIS A 308 9.81 25.41 26.80
N ASN A 309 10.12 25.08 25.55
CA ASN A 309 9.31 24.17 24.74
C ASN A 309 10.01 22.81 24.60
N ASN A 310 10.03 22.03 25.68
CA ASN A 310 10.64 20.69 25.68
C ASN A 310 9.77 19.68 26.43
N LEU A 311 10.20 18.42 26.43
CA LEU A 311 9.46 17.35 27.09
C LEU A 311 9.22 17.63 28.58
N LEU A 312 10.20 18.20 29.28
CA LEU A 312 10.11 18.45 30.72
C LEU A 312 9.09 19.54 31.06
N SER A 313 8.99 20.58 30.23
CA SER A 313 7.99 21.63 30.44
C SER A 313 6.58 21.12 30.17
N ILE A 314 6.39 20.31 29.13
CA ILE A 314 5.10 19.67 28.82
C ILE A 314 4.68 18.75 29.96
N LEU A 315 5.59 17.90 30.47
CA LEU A 315 5.30 16.99 31.59
C LEU A 315 4.97 17.72 32.89
N LYS A 316 5.51 18.92 33.12
CA LYS A 316 5.13 19.76 34.27
C LYS A 316 3.75 20.39 34.13
N SER A 317 3.24 20.51 32.89
CA SER A 317 1.95 21.13 32.59
C SER A 317 0.78 20.14 32.54
N LEU A 318 1.08 18.83 32.51
CA LEU A 318 0.15 17.72 32.63
C LEU A 318 -0.28 17.49 34.09
#